data_AF-A0A8T6UNU8-F1
#
_entry.id   AF-A0A8T6UNU8-F1
#
_cell.length_a   1.000
_cell.length_b   1.000
_cell.length_c   1.000
_cell.angle_alpha   90.00
_cell.angle_beta   90.00
_cell.angle_gamma   90.00
#
_symmetry.space_group_name_H-M   'P 1'
#
loop_
_entity.id
_entity.type
_entity.pdbx_description
1 polymer ?
#
loop_
_entity_poly.entity_id
_entity_poly.type
_entity_poly.pdbx_seq_one_letter_code
_entity_poly.pdbx_strand_id
1 'polypeptide(L)'
;RKRSLSQAALNQTFIEEAPVVIVVCVDKDRSGWRYGRRGTDLYCLQDTAAATQNLLLAAHALGFGACWVGAFREEKVKEILKTPDRVRPVAIVPVGHPAEKPRT
;
A
#
# COMPACT_ATOMS: atom_id res chain seq x y z
N ARG A 1 -3.14 -12.59 8.82
CA ARG A 1 -2.86 -11.91 7.52
C ARG A 1 -1.64 -10.99 7.59
N LYS A 2 -1.49 -10.13 8.62
CA LYS A 2 -0.34 -9.21 8.73
C LYS A 2 1.04 -9.88 8.68
N ARG A 3 1.24 -11.01 9.38
CA ARG A 3 2.47 -11.82 9.30
C ARG A 3 2.84 -12.21 7.86
N SER A 4 1.88 -12.72 7.10
CA SER A 4 2.10 -13.11 5.70
C SER A 4 2.46 -11.90 4.83
N LEU A 5 1.85 -10.73 5.09
CA LEU A 5 2.21 -9.48 4.40
C LEU A 5 3.64 -9.04 4.75
N SER A 6 4.06 -9.13 6.01
CA SER A 6 5.44 -8.89 6.44
C SER A 6 6.43 -9.80 5.70
N GLN A 7 6.15 -11.11 5.63
CA GLN A 7 6.97 -12.07 4.89
C GLN A 7 7.04 -11.74 3.38
N ALA A 8 5.91 -11.37 2.77
CA ALA A 8 5.86 -10.93 1.37
C ALA A 8 6.63 -9.62 1.14
N ALA A 9 6.70 -8.76 2.16
CA ALA A 9 7.43 -7.50 2.20
C ALA A 9 8.85 -7.65 2.77
N LEU A 10 9.54 -8.75 2.44
CA LEU A 10 10.94 -8.98 2.81
C LEU A 10 11.20 -9.02 4.33
N ASN A 11 10.23 -9.51 5.10
CA ASN A 11 10.28 -9.64 6.57
C ASN A 11 10.40 -8.31 7.32
N GLN A 12 9.83 -7.23 6.77
CA GLN A 12 9.69 -5.96 7.48
C GLN A 12 8.67 -6.10 8.64
N THR A 13 9.16 -6.42 9.84
CA THR A 13 8.34 -6.85 11.00
C THR A 13 7.38 -5.79 11.52
N PHE A 14 7.69 -4.50 11.34
CA PHE A 14 6.79 -3.40 11.72
C PHE A 14 5.42 -3.45 11.02
N ILE A 15 5.30 -4.17 9.89
CA ILE A 15 4.02 -4.47 9.23
C ILE A 15 3.16 -5.42 10.06
N GLU A 16 3.75 -6.41 10.73
CA GLU A 16 3.03 -7.33 11.62
C GLU A 16 2.59 -6.64 12.91
N GLU A 17 3.42 -5.75 13.43
CA GLU A 17 3.21 -5.03 14.69
C GLU A 17 2.11 -3.96 14.58
N ALA A 18 2.01 -3.26 13.43
CA ALA A 18 1.05 -2.19 13.24
C ALA A 18 -0.40 -2.65 13.46
N PRO A 19 -1.24 -1.91 14.22
CA PRO A 19 -2.63 -2.31 14.49
C PRO A 19 -3.46 -2.40 13.20
N VAL A 20 -3.18 -1.56 12.21
CA VAL A 20 -3.83 -1.57 10.89
C VAL A 20 -2.78 -1.63 9.79
N VAL A 21 -3.07 -2.40 8.74
CA VAL A 21 -2.26 -2.45 7.51
C VAL A 21 -3.18 -2.26 6.32
N ILE A 22 -2.94 -1.21 5.55
CA ILE A 22 -3.69 -0.88 4.34
C ILE A 22 -2.83 -1.30 3.14
N VAL A 23 -3.39 -2.08 2.22
CA VAL A 23 -2.73 -2.37 0.94
C VAL A 23 -3.43 -1.55 -0.13
N VAL A 24 -2.71 -0.57 -0.67
CA VAL A 24 -3.21 0.28 -1.75
C VAL A 24 -3.06 -0.50 -3.05
N CYS A 25 -4.18 -0.75 -3.72
CA CYS A 25 -4.22 -1.48 -4.98
C CYS A 25 -4.82 -0.61 -6.07
N VAL A 26 -4.47 -0.91 -7.32
CA VAL A 26 -5.12 -0.35 -8.50
C VAL A 26 -5.88 -1.40 -9.28
N ASP A 27 -7.07 -1.06 -9.76
CA ASP A 27 -7.80 -1.80 -10.80
C ASP A 27 -7.46 -1.15 -12.15
N LYS A 28 -6.66 -1.88 -12.95
CA LYS A 28 -6.16 -1.37 -14.24
C LYS A 28 -7.28 -1.21 -15.27
N ASP A 29 -8.29 -2.07 -15.24
CA ASP A 29 -9.41 -2.03 -16.18
C ASP A 29 -10.28 -0.81 -15.89
N ARG A 30 -10.53 -0.54 -14.61
CA ARG A 30 -11.27 0.66 -14.19
C ARG A 30 -10.58 1.95 -14.60
N SER A 31 -9.26 2.00 -14.48
CA SER A 31 -8.47 3.18 -14.86
C SER A 31 -8.41 3.32 -16.39
N GLY A 32 -8.26 2.21 -17.10
CA GLY A 32 -8.20 2.15 -18.56
C GLY A 32 -9.52 2.45 -19.25
N TRP A 33 -10.66 2.12 -18.64
CA TRP A 33 -11.99 2.28 -19.25
C TRP A 33 -12.24 3.70 -19.78
N ARG A 34 -11.82 4.73 -19.06
CA ARG A 34 -12.02 6.14 -19.44
C ARG A 34 -10.85 6.75 -20.22
N TYR A 35 -9.62 6.34 -19.91
CA TYR A 35 -8.41 7.03 -20.36
C TYR A 35 -7.53 6.17 -21.27
N GLY A 36 -8.03 5.00 -21.70
CA GLY A 36 -7.32 4.04 -22.52
C GLY A 36 -5.99 3.63 -21.90
N ARG A 37 -4.96 3.49 -22.74
CA ARG A 37 -3.63 3.04 -22.33
C ARG A 37 -2.98 3.92 -21.26
N ARG A 38 -3.21 5.24 -21.29
CA ARG A 38 -2.70 6.15 -20.23
C ARG A 38 -3.34 5.83 -18.88
N GLY A 39 -4.61 5.47 -18.87
CA GLY A 39 -5.32 4.99 -17.68
C GLY A 39 -4.70 3.71 -17.12
N THR A 40 -4.48 2.71 -17.98
CA THR A 40 -3.96 1.39 -17.61
C THR A 40 -2.51 1.39 -17.14
N ASP A 41 -1.66 2.25 -17.72
CA ASP A 41 -0.19 2.19 -17.53
C ASP A 41 0.37 3.33 -16.66
N LEU A 42 -0.22 4.53 -16.70
CA LEU A 42 0.33 5.73 -16.06
C LEU A 42 -0.56 6.27 -14.94
N TYR A 43 -1.81 6.64 -15.26
CA TYR A 43 -2.70 7.32 -14.31
C TYR A 43 -3.04 6.42 -13.12
N CYS A 44 -3.21 5.11 -13.36
CA CYS A 44 -3.39 4.12 -12.30
C CYS A 44 -2.30 4.21 -11.19
N LEU A 45 -1.04 4.45 -11.57
CA LEU A 45 0.08 4.58 -10.63
C LEU A 45 0.12 5.96 -9.99
N GLN A 46 -0.18 7.02 -10.75
CA GLN A 46 -0.24 8.39 -10.23
C GLN A 46 -1.36 8.54 -9.20
N ASP A 47 -2.54 8.00 -9.50
CA ASP A 47 -3.72 8.05 -8.64
C ASP A 47 -3.47 7.29 -7.33
N THR A 48 -2.92 6.08 -7.41
CA THR A 48 -2.58 5.30 -6.22
C THR A 48 -1.45 5.92 -5.42
N ALA A 49 -0.45 6.53 -6.06
CA ALA A 49 0.62 7.24 -5.35
C ALA A 49 0.09 8.47 -4.61
N ALA A 50 -0.74 9.29 -5.25
CA ALA A 50 -1.37 10.45 -4.64
C ALA A 50 -2.29 10.05 -3.48
N ALA A 51 -3.10 8.99 -3.66
CA ALA A 51 -3.95 8.46 -2.60
C ALA A 51 -3.13 7.95 -1.41
N THR A 52 -2.02 7.25 -1.66
CA THR A 52 -1.11 6.77 -0.61
C THR A 52 -0.49 7.94 0.14
N GLN A 53 -0.05 8.99 -0.55
CA GLN A 53 0.50 10.17 0.10
C GLN A 53 -0.54 10.90 0.95
N ASN A 54 -1.77 11.05 0.45
CA ASN A 54 -2.86 11.65 1.24
C ASN A 54 -3.19 10.83 2.48
N LEU A 55 -3.16 9.49 2.38
CA LEU A 55 -3.31 8.59 3.53
C LEU A 55 -2.21 8.82 4.58
N LEU A 56 -0.95 8.96 4.16
CA LEU A 56 0.18 9.24 5.06
C LEU A 56 0.02 10.60 5.76
N LEU A 57 -0.34 11.64 5.01
CA LEU A 57 -0.59 12.98 5.57
C LEU A 57 -1.76 12.98 6.55
N ALA A 58 -2.86 12.28 6.23
CA ALA A 58 -4.00 12.16 7.13
C ALA A 58 -3.64 11.40 8.42
N ALA A 59 -2.89 10.29 8.31
CA ALA A 59 -2.40 9.56 9.48
C ALA A 59 -1.55 10.47 10.38
N HIS A 60 -0.61 11.22 9.79
CA HIS A 60 0.22 12.16 10.52
C HIS A 60 -0.59 13.27 11.22
N ALA A 61 -1.54 13.88 10.50
CA ALA A 61 -2.40 14.93 11.06
C ALA A 61 -3.24 14.46 12.25
N LEU A 62 -3.59 13.17 12.28
CA LEU A 62 -4.32 12.52 13.38
C LEU A 62 -3.40 12.01 14.50
N GLY A 63 -2.09 12.24 14.43
CA GLY A 63 -1.12 11.80 15.44
C GLY A 63 -0.68 10.33 15.30
N PHE A 64 -0.98 9.68 14.18
CA PHE A 64 -0.50 8.32 13.88
C PHE A 64 0.82 8.34 13.10
N GLY A 65 1.57 7.25 13.25
CA GLY A 65 2.68 6.90 12.38
C GLY A 65 2.19 6.00 11.24
N ALA A 66 2.72 6.24 10.05
CA ALA A 66 2.48 5.41 8.88
C ALA A 66 3.74 5.36 8.01
N CYS A 67 3.94 4.25 7.29
CA CYS A 67 5.12 4.06 6.44
C CYS A 67 4.71 3.58 5.06
N TRP A 68 5.26 4.18 4.00
CA TRP A 68 5.13 3.64 2.64
C TRP A 68 6.08 2.45 2.49
N VAL A 69 5.53 1.25 2.27
CA VAL A 69 6.32 0.07 1.91
C VAL A 69 6.12 -0.28 0.43
N GLY A 70 7.16 0.01 -0.36
CA GLY A 70 7.23 -0.36 -1.79
C GLY A 70 7.99 -1.66 -2.06
N ALA A 71 8.77 -2.14 -1.09
CA ALA A 71 9.57 -3.36 -1.22
C ALA A 71 8.76 -4.60 -0.82
N PHE A 72 8.08 -5.24 -1.77
CA PHE A 72 7.34 -6.49 -1.55
C PHE A 72 7.21 -7.32 -2.84
N ARG A 73 6.89 -8.61 -2.69
CA ARG A 73 6.57 -9.51 -3.80
C ARG A 73 5.09 -9.39 -4.17
N GLU A 74 4.80 -8.71 -5.28
CA GLU A 74 3.43 -8.41 -5.73
C GLU A 74 2.51 -9.64 -5.78
N GLU A 75 2.96 -10.71 -6.43
CA GLU A 75 2.17 -11.95 -6.57
C GLU A 75 1.84 -12.59 -5.21
N LYS A 76 2.76 -12.53 -4.25
CA LYS A 76 2.49 -13.04 -2.90
C LYS A 76 1.44 -12.21 -2.18
N VAL A 77 1.44 -10.89 -2.36
CA VAL A 77 0.40 -10.01 -1.79
C VAL A 77 -0.95 -10.29 -2.43
N LYS A 78 -1.01 -10.52 -3.76
CA LYS A 78 -2.24 -10.92 -4.46
C LYS A 78 -2.80 -12.23 -3.91
N GLU A 79 -1.96 -13.25 -3.74
CA GLU A 79 -2.34 -14.54 -3.15
C GLU A 79 -2.92 -14.36 -1.72
N ILE A 80 -2.25 -13.58 -0.87
CA ILE A 80 -2.67 -13.33 0.53
C ILE A 80 -4.03 -12.63 0.59
N LEU A 81 -4.23 -11.63 -0.27
CA LEU A 81 -5.44 -10.81 -0.29
C LEU A 81 -6.56 -11.42 -1.15
N LYS A 82 -6.25 -12.45 -1.95
CA LYS A 82 -7.15 -13.07 -2.93
C LYS A 82 -7.74 -12.04 -3.90
N THR A 83 -6.89 -11.13 -4.38
CA THR A 83 -7.31 -10.09 -5.33
C THR A 83 -7.53 -10.67 -6.73
N PRO A 84 -8.49 -10.16 -7.51
CA PRO A 84 -8.60 -10.49 -8.94
C PRO A 84 -7.34 -10.08 -9.72
N ASP A 85 -7.07 -10.74 -10.86
CA ASP A 85 -5.87 -10.50 -11.68
C ASP A 85 -5.69 -9.04 -12.14
N ARG A 86 -6.81 -8.36 -12.45
CA ARG A 86 -6.81 -6.94 -12.84
C ARG A 86 -6.44 -5.98 -11.70
N VAL A 87 -6.46 -6.47 -10.45
CA VAL A 87 -6.13 -5.69 -9.25
C VAL A 87 -4.68 -5.92 -8.87
N ARG A 88 -3.91 -4.84 -8.91
CA ARG A 88 -2.48 -4.84 -8.64
C ARG A 88 -2.17 -4.11 -7.33
N PRO A 89 -1.54 -4.74 -6.33
CA PRO A 89 -0.99 -4.05 -5.18
C PRO A 89 0.12 -3.06 -5.60
N VAL A 90 0.07 -1.84 -5.06
CA VAL A 90 1.02 -0.75 -5.36
C VAL A 90 1.84 -0.39 -4.12
N ALA A 91 1.23 -0.34 -2.94
CA ALA A 91 1.91 -0.03 -1.70
C ALA A 91 1.29 -0.80 -0.51
N ILE A 92 2.09 -1.13 0.48
CA ILE A 92 1.63 -1.56 1.80
C ILE A 92 1.88 -0.42 2.79
N VAL A 93 0.87 -0.07 3.57
CA VAL A 93 0.91 1.04 4.54
C VAL A 93 0.50 0.53 5.92
N PRO A 94 1.44 0.09 6.77
CA PRO A 94 1.19 -0.07 8.19
C PRO A 94 0.87 1.31 8.81
N VAL A 95 -0.15 1.34 9.67
CA VAL A 95 -0.60 2.52 10.41
C VAL A 95 -0.74 2.15 11.89
N GLY A 96 -0.22 2.98 12.78
CA GLY A 96 -0.28 2.76 14.22
C GLY A 96 0.16 3.96 15.05
N HIS A 97 0.16 3.80 16.36
CA HIS A 97 0.77 4.79 17.24
C HIS A 97 2.30 4.67 17.15
N PRO A 98 3.05 5.77 16.90
CA PRO A 98 4.51 5.73 16.85
C PRO A 98 5.09 5.24 18.19
N ALA A 99 5.89 4.18 18.16
CA ALA A 99 6.65 3.71 19.31
C ALA A 99 7.94 4.55 19.53
N GLU A 100 8.40 5.23 18.48
CA GLU A 100 9.64 5.97 18.45
C GLU A 100 9.45 7.33 17.76
N LYS A 101 10.31 8.29 18.12
CA LYS A 101 10.47 9.55 17.38
C LYS A 101 11.87 9.55 16.78
N PRO A 102 12.01 9.40 15.45
CA PRO A 102 13.31 9.46 14.79
C PRO A 102 14.01 10.78 15.12
N ARG A 103 15.31 10.74 15.37
CA ARG A 103 16.12 11.96 15.51
C ARG A 103 16.32 12.53 14.11
N THR A 104 15.98 13.81 13.94
CA THR A 104 16.34 14.61 12.76
C THR A 104 17.82 14.95 12.76
#